data_AF-A0A2V6J356-F1
#
_entry.id   AF-A0A2V6J356-F1
#
_cell.length_a   1.000
_cell.length_b   1.000
_cell.length_c   1.000
_cell.angle_alpha   90.00
_cell.angle_beta   90.00
_cell.angle_gamma   90.00
#
_symmetry.space_group_name_H-M   'P 1'
#
loop_
_entity.id
_entity.type
_entity.pdbx_description
1 polymer ?
#
loop_
_entity_poly.entity_id
_entity_poly.type
_entity_poly.pdbx_seq_one_letter_code
_entity_poly.pdbx_strand_id
1 'polypeptide(L)'
;TGSGKSTTLAALIDYININFARHIVTIEEPIEFVHNNKQSIITQREVPANTRSFPEAVRAALREDADVVLVGEMRDLETISLALTAAETGLLVFGTLHTNNARKSVDRMVDVFPAPRQPQVRTMLANSLRGVLAQLLLKKADGLGRLAVNEILIANAAVAAIIREGATQKLQDVIVSGRAQGMQFMDDAIWNVLQQRIVSPHEAFMKAIDKNRFKQYLPTEEVALGNAAGSAPDDEQKLPGNFVKQQRRA
;
A
#
# COMPACT_ATOMS: atom_id res chain seq x y z
N THR A 1 3.33 9.04 -8.13
CA THR A 1 3.18 10.36 -7.49
C THR A 1 1.82 10.96 -7.82
N GLY A 2 1.25 11.83 -6.99
CA GLY A 2 -0.03 12.49 -7.28
C GLY A 2 -1.30 11.66 -7.07
N SER A 3 -1.24 10.60 -6.26
CA SER A 3 -2.40 9.75 -5.92
C SER A 3 -3.19 10.21 -4.69
N GLY A 4 -2.82 11.32 -4.05
CA GLY A 4 -3.51 11.86 -2.87
C GLY A 4 -3.14 11.22 -1.53
N LYS A 5 -2.01 10.49 -1.45
CA LYS A 5 -1.53 9.88 -0.20
C LYS A 5 -1.33 10.90 0.92
N SER A 6 -0.69 12.02 0.61
CA SER A 6 -0.42 13.10 1.57
C SER A 6 -1.72 13.68 2.13
N THR A 7 -2.75 13.85 1.29
CA THR A 7 -4.09 14.27 1.73
C THR A 7 -4.74 13.27 2.67
N THR A 8 -4.64 11.97 2.36
CA THR A 8 -5.17 10.91 3.23
C THR A 8 -4.44 10.87 4.57
N LEU A 9 -3.10 10.98 4.56
CA LEU A 9 -2.31 11.05 5.79
C LEU A 9 -2.63 12.30 6.60
N ALA A 10 -2.74 13.47 5.97
CA ALA A 10 -3.13 14.70 6.64
C ALA A 10 -4.51 14.54 7.32
N ALA A 11 -5.48 13.91 6.65
CA ALA A 11 -6.78 13.62 7.26
C ALA A 11 -6.67 12.66 8.46
N LEU A 12 -5.83 11.63 8.38
CA LEU A 12 -5.61 10.69 9.49
C LEU A 12 -4.90 11.35 10.68
N ILE A 13 -3.87 12.17 10.42
CA ILE A 13 -3.17 12.92 11.46
C ILE A 13 -4.11 13.95 12.11
N ASP A 14 -4.92 14.65 11.32
CA ASP A 14 -5.90 15.59 11.88
C ASP A 14 -6.97 14.88 12.71
N TYR A 15 -7.42 13.69 12.28
CA TYR A 15 -8.30 12.86 13.09
C TYR A 15 -7.66 12.50 14.43
N ILE A 16 -6.38 12.11 14.46
CA ILE A 16 -5.69 11.82 15.72
C ILE A 16 -5.60 13.09 16.58
N ASN A 17 -5.23 14.20 15.97
CA ASN A 17 -5.07 15.50 16.63
C ASN A 17 -6.35 16.01 17.30
N ILE A 18 -7.53 15.73 16.71
CA ILE A 18 -8.83 16.15 17.27
C ILE A 18 -9.28 15.23 18.42
N ASN A 19 -8.94 13.94 18.37
CA ASN A 19 -9.58 12.91 19.20
C ASN A 19 -8.68 12.35 20.31
N PHE A 20 -7.37 12.61 20.28
CA PHE A 20 -6.42 12.06 21.23
C PHE A 20 -5.39 13.11 21.67
N ALA A 21 -4.94 13.02 22.92
CA ALA A 21 -3.81 13.77 23.44
C ALA A 21 -2.52 12.96 23.22
N ARG A 22 -1.83 13.23 22.11
CA ARG A 22 -0.61 12.54 21.67
C ARG A 22 0.48 13.52 21.28
N HIS A 23 1.72 13.08 21.34
CA HIS A 23 2.84 13.75 20.68
C HIS A 23 3.04 13.15 19.28
N ILE A 24 2.81 13.97 18.25
CA ILE A 24 2.91 13.59 16.85
C ILE A 24 4.11 14.29 16.23
N VAL A 25 5.00 13.52 15.60
CA VAL A 25 6.13 14.06 14.83
C VAL A 25 5.93 13.73 13.35
N THR A 26 5.93 14.73 12.47
CA THR A 26 5.93 14.52 11.01
C THR A 26 7.28 14.87 10.41
N ILE A 27 7.71 14.07 9.43
CA ILE A 27 8.98 14.21 8.73
C ILE A 27 8.66 14.17 7.24
N GLU A 28 8.82 15.28 6.54
CA GLU A 28 8.30 15.49 5.17
C GLU A 28 9.32 16.20 4.26
N GLU A 29 9.14 16.11 2.93
CA GLU A 29 10.00 16.76 1.94
C GLU A 29 9.17 17.16 0.69
N PRO A 30 8.66 18.41 0.59
CA PRO A 30 8.48 19.41 1.65
C PRO A 30 7.23 19.12 2.52
N ILE A 31 6.96 19.96 3.52
CA ILE A 31 5.68 19.89 4.27
C ILE A 31 4.53 20.30 3.33
N GLU A 32 3.57 19.39 3.10
CA GLU A 32 2.42 19.64 2.22
C GLU A 32 1.22 20.27 2.96
N PHE A 33 1.01 19.89 4.21
CA PHE A 33 -0.12 20.32 5.03
C PHE A 33 0.38 20.80 6.40
N VAL A 34 0.00 22.01 6.79
CA VAL A 34 0.32 22.54 8.13
C VAL A 34 -0.79 22.15 9.10
N HIS A 35 -0.42 21.45 10.17
CA HIS A 35 -1.31 21.03 11.23
C HIS A 35 -1.14 21.91 12.47
N ASN A 36 -2.18 22.64 12.84
CA ASN A 36 -2.20 23.36 14.11
C ASN A 36 -2.45 22.38 15.27
N ASN A 37 -1.83 22.62 16.42
CA ASN A 37 -2.08 21.86 17.64
C ASN A 37 -3.56 21.95 18.05
N LYS A 38 -4.15 20.81 18.41
CA LYS A 38 -5.51 20.70 18.97
C LYS A 38 -5.46 19.95 20.30
N GLN A 39 -5.90 18.70 20.35
CA GLN A 39 -5.68 17.85 21.54
C GLN A 39 -4.26 17.28 21.57
N SER A 40 -3.67 17.05 20.39
CA SER A 40 -2.28 16.60 20.27
C SER A 40 -1.32 17.78 20.09
N ILE A 41 -0.06 17.54 20.46
CA ILE A 41 1.08 18.41 20.13
C ILE A 41 1.70 17.86 18.85
N ILE A 42 1.85 18.72 17.84
CA ILE A 42 2.40 18.34 16.54
C ILE A 42 3.70 19.08 16.27
N THR A 43 4.75 18.32 15.99
CA THR A 43 6.05 18.82 15.55
C THR A 43 6.28 18.40 14.11
N GLN A 44 6.24 19.34 13.16
CA GLN A 44 6.49 19.07 11.75
C GLN A 44 7.93 19.43 11.37
N ARG A 45 8.59 18.53 10.64
CA ARG A 45 9.98 18.68 10.20
C ARG A 45 10.08 18.51 8.70
N GLU A 46 10.52 19.57 8.05
CA GLU A 46 10.89 19.51 6.65
C GLU A 46 12.35 19.08 6.48
N VAL A 47 12.60 18.14 5.56
CA VAL A 47 13.93 17.78 5.07
C VAL A 47 14.21 18.62 3.81
N PRO A 48 15.36 19.30 3.69
CA PRO A 48 16.46 19.43 4.65
C PRO A 48 16.33 20.64 5.61
N ALA A 49 15.23 21.40 5.55
CA ALA A 49 15.15 22.73 6.19
C ALA A 49 15.19 22.70 7.73
N ASN A 50 14.54 21.72 8.36
CA ASN A 50 14.51 21.55 9.83
C ASN A 50 15.40 20.40 10.32
N THR A 51 15.72 19.44 9.45
CA THR A 51 16.55 18.27 9.75
C THR A 51 17.30 17.84 8.50
N ARG A 52 18.49 17.24 8.63
CA ARG A 52 19.36 16.97 7.47
C ARG A 52 18.87 15.82 6.60
N SER A 53 18.19 14.84 7.19
CA SER A 53 17.72 13.64 6.48
C SER A 53 16.57 12.94 7.21
N PHE A 54 15.83 12.09 6.50
CA PHE A 54 14.79 11.24 7.08
C PHE A 54 15.33 10.34 8.22
N PRO A 55 16.44 9.59 8.07
CA PRO A 55 16.98 8.77 9.16
C PRO A 55 17.31 9.55 10.43
N GLU A 56 17.91 10.74 10.29
CA GLU A 56 18.22 11.60 11.44
C GLU A 56 16.94 12.01 12.18
N ALA A 57 15.93 12.44 11.43
CA ALA A 57 14.66 12.88 11.99
C ALA A 57 13.89 11.75 12.69
N VAL A 58 13.89 10.54 12.13
CA VAL A 58 13.25 9.36 12.76
C VAL A 58 13.98 8.98 14.04
N ARG A 59 15.32 9.00 14.06
CA ARG A 59 16.10 8.73 15.28
C ARG A 59 15.87 9.77 16.36
N ALA A 60 15.68 11.03 15.98
CA ALA A 60 15.34 12.10 16.92
C ALA A 60 13.94 11.89 17.52
N ALA A 61 12.93 11.57 16.69
CA ALA A 61 11.57 11.29 17.16
C ALA A 61 11.52 10.17 18.21
N LEU A 62 12.34 9.12 18.06
CA LEU A 62 12.47 8.03 19.04
C LEU A 62 12.96 8.48 20.43
N ARG A 63 13.60 9.65 20.53
CA ARG A 63 14.12 10.20 21.80
C ARG A 63 13.25 11.31 22.37
N GLU A 64 12.22 11.72 21.64
CA GLU A 64 11.34 12.85 21.97
C GLU A 64 10.00 12.39 22.55
N ASP A 65 9.93 11.14 23.01
CA ASP A 65 8.71 10.56 23.60
C ASP A 65 7.50 10.72 22.64
N ALA A 66 7.74 10.52 21.33
CA ALA A 66 6.69 10.60 20.33
C ALA A 66 5.76 9.38 20.43
N ASP A 67 4.45 9.60 20.40
CA ASP A 67 3.46 8.52 20.30
C ASP A 67 3.24 8.11 18.82
N VAL A 68 3.30 9.09 17.91
CA VAL A 68 2.99 8.93 16.49
C VAL A 68 4.09 9.55 15.65
N VAL A 69 4.57 8.82 14.63
CA VAL A 69 5.56 9.33 13.67
C VAL A 69 5.03 9.17 12.26
N LEU A 70 5.00 10.27 11.51
CA LEU A 70 4.76 10.25 10.06
C LEU A 70 6.08 10.39 9.32
N VAL A 71 6.42 9.40 8.53
CA VAL A 71 7.56 9.39 7.61
C VAL A 71 7.05 9.61 6.20
N GLY A 72 7.23 10.82 5.67
CA GLY A 72 6.67 11.29 4.41
C GLY A 72 6.97 10.35 3.25
N GLU A 73 8.17 9.78 3.19
CA GLU A 73 8.49 8.72 2.25
C GLU A 73 9.56 7.76 2.77
N MET A 74 9.37 6.46 2.51
CA MET A 74 10.30 5.40 2.87
C MET A 74 11.04 4.90 1.62
N ARG A 75 12.04 5.66 1.17
CA ARG A 75 12.80 5.37 -0.06
C ARG A 75 13.89 4.32 0.14
N ASP A 76 14.74 4.57 1.13
CA ASP A 76 15.98 3.84 1.36
C ASP A 76 15.87 2.83 2.52
N LEU A 77 16.84 1.92 2.56
CA LEU A 77 16.96 0.87 3.57
C LEU A 77 16.98 1.46 4.99
N GLU A 78 17.72 2.55 5.19
CA GLU A 78 17.93 3.12 6.52
C GLU A 78 16.64 3.69 7.11
N THR A 79 15.91 4.46 6.31
CA THR A 79 14.61 5.03 6.68
C THR A 79 13.60 3.93 6.98
N ILE A 80 13.50 2.90 6.14
CA ILE A 80 12.61 1.75 6.35
C ILE A 80 13.00 1.00 7.63
N SER A 81 14.29 0.76 7.86
CA SER A 81 14.79 0.05 9.05
C SER A 81 14.45 0.80 10.34
N LEU A 82 14.59 2.12 10.35
CA LEU A 82 14.26 2.94 11.51
C LEU A 82 12.76 3.00 11.75
N ALA A 83 11.95 3.14 10.68
CA ALA A 83 10.49 3.11 10.78
C ALA A 83 9.98 1.78 11.34
N LEU A 84 10.51 0.65 10.88
CA LEU A 84 10.19 -0.68 11.43
C LEU A 84 10.60 -0.82 12.88
N THR A 85 11.78 -0.32 13.24
CA THR A 85 12.26 -0.34 14.63
C THR A 85 11.34 0.48 15.54
N ALA A 86 10.93 1.67 15.10
CA ALA A 86 10.01 2.53 15.83
C ALA A 86 8.65 1.86 16.06
N ALA A 87 8.11 1.22 15.02
CA ALA A 87 6.85 0.48 15.13
C ALA A 87 6.96 -0.70 16.10
N GLU A 88 8.06 -1.45 16.08
CA GLU A 88 8.28 -2.59 16.98
C GLU A 88 8.40 -2.14 18.44
N THR A 89 8.94 -0.93 18.69
CA THR A 89 9.00 -0.33 20.04
C THR A 89 7.68 0.25 20.54
N GLY A 90 6.62 0.18 19.73
CA GLY A 90 5.26 0.56 20.13
C GLY A 90 4.76 1.91 19.61
N LEU A 91 5.55 2.63 18.80
CA LEU A 91 5.09 3.88 18.17
C LEU A 91 4.10 3.57 17.04
N LEU A 92 3.11 4.44 16.86
CA LEU A 92 2.28 4.40 15.67
C LEU A 92 3.01 5.08 14.51
N VAL A 93 3.49 4.28 13.55
CA VAL A 93 4.24 4.80 12.41
C VAL A 93 3.36 4.84 11.16
N PHE A 94 3.21 6.02 10.59
CA PHE A 94 2.69 6.23 9.24
C PHE A 94 3.86 6.38 8.28
N GLY A 95 3.80 5.72 7.13
CA GLY A 95 4.81 5.86 6.09
C GLY A 95 4.20 5.75 4.70
N THR A 96 4.81 6.42 3.71
CA THR A 96 4.41 6.24 2.31
C THR A 96 5.44 5.49 1.50
N LEU A 97 4.94 4.67 0.57
CA LEU A 97 5.72 4.05 -0.50
C LEU A 97 5.11 4.40 -1.87
N HIS A 98 5.89 4.22 -2.92
CA HIS A 98 5.44 4.37 -4.31
C HIS A 98 5.06 3.04 -4.96
N THR A 99 4.20 2.30 -4.28
CA THR A 99 3.67 1.00 -4.71
C THR A 99 2.18 1.11 -5.05
N ASN A 100 1.72 0.28 -5.99
CA ASN A 100 0.36 0.39 -6.54
C ASN A 100 -0.68 -0.51 -5.87
N ASN A 101 -0.26 -1.43 -4.99
CA ASN A 101 -1.14 -2.33 -4.26
C ASN A 101 -0.49 -2.78 -2.93
N ALA A 102 -1.27 -3.41 -2.07
CA ALA A 102 -0.86 -3.83 -0.74
C ALA A 102 0.27 -4.87 -0.79
N ARG A 103 0.16 -5.87 -1.68
CA ARG A 103 1.19 -6.89 -1.87
C ARG A 103 2.56 -6.29 -2.19
N LYS A 104 2.64 -5.44 -3.23
CA LYS A 104 3.89 -4.79 -3.64
C LYS A 104 4.46 -3.90 -2.54
N SER A 105 3.60 -3.32 -1.69
CA SER A 105 4.04 -2.52 -0.54
C SER A 105 4.74 -3.38 0.50
N VAL A 106 4.18 -4.56 0.82
CA VAL A 106 4.82 -5.55 1.69
C VAL A 106 6.14 -6.05 1.09
N ASP A 107 6.14 -6.44 -0.19
CA ASP A 107 7.34 -6.89 -0.90
C ASP A 107 8.44 -5.81 -0.83
N ARG A 108 8.11 -4.55 -1.15
CA ARG A 108 9.06 -3.43 -1.11
C ARG A 108 9.66 -3.20 0.27
N MET A 109 8.89 -3.34 1.34
CA MET A 109 9.39 -3.19 2.71
C MET A 109 10.44 -4.26 3.07
N VAL A 110 10.42 -5.42 2.42
CA VAL A 110 11.35 -6.53 2.66
C VAL A 110 12.53 -6.49 1.67
N ASP A 111 12.26 -6.23 0.39
CA ASP A 111 13.24 -6.37 -0.70
C ASP A 111 14.34 -5.31 -0.68
N VAL A 112 14.17 -4.21 0.05
CA VAL A 112 15.27 -3.24 0.29
C VAL A 112 16.40 -3.82 1.11
N PHE A 113 16.14 -4.87 1.89
CA PHE A 113 17.15 -5.49 2.74
C PHE A 113 17.92 -6.59 2.00
N PRO A 114 19.22 -6.77 2.31
CA PRO A 114 19.99 -7.91 1.83
C PRO A 114 19.32 -9.25 2.17
N ALA A 115 19.37 -10.22 1.26
CA ALA A 115 18.68 -11.51 1.39
C ALA A 115 18.83 -12.21 2.76
N PRO A 116 20.02 -12.22 3.43
CA PRO A 116 20.15 -12.83 4.75
C PRO A 116 19.33 -12.16 5.86
N ARG A 117 18.99 -10.86 5.71
CA ARG A 117 18.20 -10.09 6.69
C ARG A 117 16.70 -10.16 6.44
N GLN A 118 16.27 -10.53 5.23
CA GLN A 118 14.86 -10.54 4.86
C GLN A 118 13.97 -11.42 5.77
N PRO A 119 14.37 -12.62 6.24
CA PRO A 119 13.54 -13.41 7.16
C PRO A 119 13.25 -12.70 8.49
N GLN A 120 14.25 -12.00 9.04
CA GLN A 120 14.08 -11.20 10.25
C GLN A 120 13.13 -10.02 10.00
N VAL A 121 13.32 -9.31 8.88
CA VAL A 121 12.48 -8.17 8.50
C VAL A 121 11.03 -8.60 8.28
N ARG A 122 10.78 -9.75 7.65
CA ARG A 122 9.42 -10.31 7.53
C ARG A 122 8.78 -10.58 8.88
N THR A 123 9.56 -11.05 9.86
CA THR A 123 9.05 -11.29 11.21
C THR A 123 8.67 -9.98 11.90
N MET A 124 9.55 -8.97 11.86
CA MET A 124 9.27 -7.63 12.41
C MET A 124 8.04 -6.99 11.74
N LEU A 125 8.00 -7.02 10.40
CA LEU A 125 6.87 -6.47 9.64
C LEU A 125 5.56 -7.18 9.97
N ALA A 126 5.56 -8.51 10.10
CA ALA A 126 4.38 -9.27 10.46
C ALA A 126 3.84 -8.94 11.86
N ASN A 127 4.71 -8.58 12.81
CA ASN A 127 4.32 -8.18 14.16
C ASN A 127 3.83 -6.73 14.21
N SER A 128 4.49 -5.84 13.46
CA SER A 128 4.32 -4.39 13.56
C SER A 128 3.29 -3.81 12.58
N LEU A 129 3.06 -4.44 11.42
CA LEU A 129 2.12 -3.92 10.42
C LEU A 129 0.70 -3.88 10.97
N ARG A 130 0.00 -2.75 10.78
CA ARG A 130 -1.43 -2.60 11.11
C ARG A 130 -2.34 -2.62 9.90
N GLY A 131 -1.87 -2.07 8.79
CA GLY A 131 -2.58 -2.13 7.52
C GLY A 131 -1.80 -1.46 6.40
N VAL A 132 -2.27 -1.68 5.18
CA VAL A 132 -1.76 -1.01 3.98
C VAL A 132 -2.95 -0.42 3.24
N LEU A 133 -2.83 0.87 2.90
CA LEU A 133 -3.78 1.58 2.05
C LEU A 133 -3.08 1.91 0.73
N ALA A 134 -3.47 1.24 -0.35
CA ALA A 134 -3.01 1.59 -1.69
C ALA A 134 -4.09 2.42 -2.39
N GLN A 135 -3.74 3.61 -2.86
CA GLN A 135 -4.70 4.60 -3.35
C GLN A 135 -4.45 4.95 -4.82
N LEU A 136 -5.53 4.98 -5.59
CA LEU A 136 -5.60 5.50 -6.95
C LEU A 136 -6.55 6.69 -7.02
N LEU A 137 -6.27 7.61 -7.95
CA LEU A 137 -7.22 8.65 -8.34
C LEU A 137 -7.73 8.33 -9.74
N LEU A 138 -9.05 8.16 -9.86
CA LEU A 138 -9.75 7.96 -11.13
C LEU A 138 -10.35 9.28 -11.59
N LYS A 139 -10.31 9.55 -12.89
CA LYS A 139 -11.07 10.66 -13.48
C LYS A 139 -12.58 10.36 -13.41
N LYS A 140 -13.37 11.33 -12.96
CA LYS A 140 -14.83 11.19 -12.97
C LYS A 140 -15.37 11.27 -14.41
N ALA A 141 -16.46 10.56 -14.67
CA ALA A 141 -17.11 10.52 -15.97
C ALA A 141 -17.70 11.88 -16.40
N ASP A 142 -18.07 12.71 -15.43
CA ASP A 142 -18.55 14.09 -15.65
C ASP A 142 -17.44 15.09 -15.99
N GLY A 143 -16.17 14.68 -15.92
CA GLY A 143 -15.00 15.55 -16.11
C GLY A 143 -14.72 16.49 -14.93
N LEU A 144 -15.55 16.50 -13.88
CA LEU A 144 -15.46 17.41 -12.74
C LEU A 144 -14.56 16.84 -11.64
N GLY A 145 -13.29 16.69 -11.98
CA GLY A 145 -12.22 16.31 -11.06
C GLY A 145 -11.98 14.79 -10.97
N ARG A 146 -11.58 14.35 -9.78
CA ARG A 146 -11.10 12.98 -9.55
C ARG A 146 -11.75 12.36 -8.31
N LEU A 147 -11.86 11.04 -8.31
CA LEU A 147 -12.33 10.23 -7.19
C LEU A 147 -11.18 9.36 -6.67
N ALA A 148 -10.97 9.36 -5.35
CA ALA A 148 -10.04 8.43 -4.73
C ALA A 148 -10.67 7.04 -4.57
N VAL A 149 -9.95 6.01 -4.98
CA VAL A 149 -10.33 4.61 -4.83
C VAL A 149 -9.16 3.89 -4.15
N ASN A 150 -9.49 3.07 -3.16
CA ASN A 150 -8.50 2.47 -2.27
C ASN A 150 -8.58 0.94 -2.30
N GLU A 151 -7.43 0.30 -2.22
CA GLU A 151 -7.28 -1.07 -1.72
C GLU A 151 -6.85 -1.00 -0.25
N ILE A 152 -7.51 -1.80 0.59
CA ILE A 152 -7.33 -1.82 2.03
C ILE A 152 -6.96 -3.24 2.45
N LEU A 153 -5.74 -3.41 2.95
CA LEU A 153 -5.28 -4.60 3.66
C LEU A 153 -5.22 -4.29 5.14
N ILE A 154 -5.89 -5.07 5.98
CA ILE A 154 -5.83 -4.96 7.44
C ILE A 154 -4.98 -6.11 7.98
N ALA A 155 -3.98 -5.83 8.80
CA ALA A 155 -3.09 -6.86 9.30
C ALA A 155 -3.77 -7.71 10.39
N ASN A 156 -4.31 -8.86 9.98
CA ASN A 156 -4.81 -9.90 10.88
C ASN A 156 -3.81 -11.07 10.99
N ALA A 157 -4.16 -12.10 11.77
CA ALA A 157 -3.29 -13.25 11.98
C ALA A 157 -2.92 -13.99 10.67
N ALA A 158 -3.82 -14.05 9.70
CA ALA A 158 -3.56 -14.68 8.40
C ALA A 158 -2.56 -13.85 7.58
N VAL A 159 -2.73 -12.53 7.54
CA VAL A 159 -1.77 -11.61 6.90
C VAL A 159 -0.38 -11.74 7.54
N ALA A 160 -0.30 -11.74 8.87
CA ALA A 160 0.96 -11.90 9.59
C ALA A 160 1.64 -13.26 9.32
N ALA A 161 0.88 -14.35 9.22
CA ALA A 161 1.41 -15.65 8.84
C ALA A 161 1.98 -15.66 7.41
N ILE A 162 1.22 -15.11 6.45
CA ILE A 162 1.64 -15.01 5.04
C ILE A 162 2.93 -14.17 4.90
N ILE A 163 3.02 -13.06 5.62
CA ILE A 163 4.22 -12.21 5.61
C ILE A 163 5.41 -12.99 6.18
N ARG A 164 5.28 -13.71 7.31
CA ARG A 164 6.38 -14.52 7.87
C ARG A 164 6.87 -15.60 6.91
N GLU A 165 5.95 -16.29 6.25
CA GLU A 165 6.24 -17.33 5.25
C GLU A 165 6.88 -16.75 3.97
N GLY A 166 6.76 -15.44 3.72
CA GLY A 166 7.18 -14.83 2.45
C GLY A 166 6.28 -15.17 1.27
N ALA A 167 5.06 -15.66 1.52
CA ALA A 167 4.11 -16.08 0.50
C ALA A 167 3.16 -14.95 0.08
N THR A 168 3.69 -13.75 -0.17
CA THR A 168 2.92 -12.50 -0.34
C THR A 168 1.93 -12.53 -1.52
N GLN A 169 2.09 -13.43 -2.48
CA GLN A 169 1.11 -13.72 -3.53
C GLN A 169 -0.27 -14.09 -2.98
N LYS A 170 -0.34 -14.72 -1.80
CA LYS A 170 -1.59 -15.11 -1.12
C LYS A 170 -2.33 -13.93 -0.50
N LEU A 171 -1.71 -12.75 -0.39
CA LEU A 171 -2.33 -11.59 0.27
C LEU A 171 -3.58 -11.10 -0.47
N GLN A 172 -3.63 -11.27 -1.79
CA GLN A 172 -4.81 -10.87 -2.58
C GLN A 172 -6.05 -11.67 -2.16
N ASP A 173 -5.92 -12.99 -2.02
CA ASP A 173 -7.03 -13.86 -1.60
C ASP A 173 -7.53 -13.50 -0.19
N VAL A 174 -6.60 -13.11 0.69
CA VAL A 174 -6.95 -12.63 2.03
C VAL A 174 -7.70 -11.30 1.99
N ILE A 175 -7.30 -10.35 1.13
CA ILE A 175 -8.02 -9.08 0.96
C ILE A 175 -9.45 -9.33 0.48
N VAL A 176 -9.62 -10.20 -0.52
CA VAL A 176 -10.94 -10.51 -1.10
C VAL A 176 -11.83 -11.20 -0.06
N SER A 177 -11.33 -12.23 0.63
CA SER A 177 -12.09 -12.95 1.66
C SER A 177 -12.31 -12.13 2.95
N GLY A 178 -11.45 -11.15 3.23
CA GLY A 178 -11.49 -10.30 4.42
C GLY A 178 -12.45 -9.12 4.36
N ARG A 179 -13.36 -9.06 3.38
CA ARG A 179 -14.32 -7.94 3.20
C ARG A 179 -15.13 -7.63 4.47
N ALA A 180 -15.55 -8.66 5.20
CA ALA A 180 -16.29 -8.50 6.45
C ALA A 180 -15.48 -7.84 7.58
N GLN A 181 -14.14 -7.87 7.48
CA GLN A 181 -13.22 -7.22 8.42
C GLN A 181 -12.86 -5.79 7.98
N GLY A 182 -13.47 -5.28 6.90
CA GLY A 182 -13.18 -3.95 6.35
C GLY A 182 -12.06 -3.93 5.31
N MET A 183 -11.57 -5.09 4.86
CA MET A 183 -10.66 -5.15 3.71
C MET A 183 -11.40 -4.83 2.42
N GLN A 184 -10.67 -4.30 1.45
CA GLN A 184 -11.21 -3.91 0.16
C GLN A 184 -10.20 -4.18 -0.93
N PHE A 185 -10.57 -4.97 -1.94
CA PHE A 185 -9.73 -5.20 -3.11
C PHE A 185 -9.86 -4.06 -4.12
N MET A 186 -8.77 -3.66 -4.78
CA MET A 186 -8.76 -2.49 -5.69
C MET A 186 -9.82 -2.62 -6.78
N ASP A 187 -9.85 -3.74 -7.50
CA ASP A 187 -10.77 -3.92 -8.63
C ASP A 187 -12.23 -3.97 -8.18
N ASP A 188 -12.52 -4.45 -6.98
CA ASP A 188 -13.88 -4.40 -6.43
C ASP A 188 -14.30 -2.97 -6.12
N ALA A 189 -13.37 -2.15 -5.64
CA ALA A 189 -13.60 -0.73 -5.40
C ALA A 189 -13.81 0.06 -6.71
N ILE A 190 -12.99 -0.22 -7.74
CA ILE A 190 -13.16 0.35 -9.09
C ILE A 190 -14.50 -0.11 -9.70
N TRP A 191 -14.85 -1.38 -9.53
CA TRP A 191 -16.12 -1.94 -9.99
C TRP A 191 -17.32 -1.21 -9.41
N ASN A 192 -17.33 -0.97 -8.10
CA ASN A 192 -18.43 -0.29 -7.42
C ASN A 192 -18.69 1.11 -8.00
N VAL A 193 -17.64 1.88 -8.27
CA VAL A 193 -17.77 3.25 -8.81
C VAL A 193 -18.10 3.25 -10.32
N LEU A 194 -17.72 2.20 -11.05
CA LEU A 194 -18.16 1.98 -12.44
C LEU A 194 -19.66 1.66 -12.50
N GLN A 195 -20.16 0.78 -11.65
CA GLN A 195 -21.58 0.43 -11.59
C GLN A 195 -22.46 1.65 -11.25
N GLN A 196 -21.95 2.55 -10.42
CA GLN A 196 -22.59 3.83 -10.10
C GLN A 196 -22.44 4.90 -11.20
N ARG A 197 -21.75 4.58 -12.31
CA ARG A 197 -21.44 5.49 -13.43
C ARG A 197 -20.66 6.75 -13.02
N ILE A 198 -19.95 6.70 -11.88
CA ILE A 198 -19.11 7.82 -11.42
C ILE A 198 -17.84 7.92 -12.27
N VAL A 199 -17.34 6.79 -12.78
CA VAL A 199 -16.18 6.70 -13.66
C VAL A 199 -16.56 6.02 -14.98
N SER A 200 -15.88 6.36 -16.07
CA SER A 200 -16.14 5.75 -17.37
C SER A 200 -15.61 4.30 -17.42
N PRO A 201 -16.17 3.43 -18.30
CA PRO A 201 -15.60 2.11 -18.54
C PRO A 201 -14.14 2.15 -18.98
N HIS A 202 -13.78 3.13 -19.80
CA HIS A 202 -12.39 3.37 -20.21
C HIS A 202 -11.48 3.61 -19.00
N GLU A 203 -11.83 4.56 -18.12
CA GLU A 203 -11.00 4.88 -16.94
C GLU A 203 -10.91 3.68 -15.99
N ALA A 204 -12.02 2.99 -15.73
CA ALA A 204 -12.06 1.78 -14.92
C ALA A 204 -11.14 0.69 -15.50
N PHE A 205 -11.26 0.42 -16.80
CA PHE A 205 -10.40 -0.52 -17.51
C PHE A 205 -8.93 -0.12 -17.41
N MET A 206 -8.58 1.15 -17.65
CA MET A 206 -7.20 1.62 -17.62
C MET A 206 -6.56 1.53 -16.23
N LYS A 207 -7.35 1.63 -15.16
CA LYS A 207 -6.86 1.59 -13.76
C LYS A 207 -6.95 0.22 -13.10
N ALA A 208 -7.78 -0.69 -13.60
CA ALA A 208 -7.93 -2.04 -13.05
C ALA A 208 -6.62 -2.85 -13.07
N ILE A 209 -6.48 -3.75 -12.10
CA ILE A 209 -5.44 -4.76 -12.04
C ILE A 209 -5.76 -5.88 -13.04
N ASP A 210 -6.94 -6.50 -12.90
CA ASP A 210 -7.45 -7.48 -13.85
C ASP A 210 -8.29 -6.80 -14.94
N LYS A 211 -7.65 -6.55 -16.08
CA LYS A 211 -8.26 -5.93 -17.25
C LYS A 211 -9.46 -6.72 -17.79
N ASN A 212 -9.45 -8.05 -17.66
CA ASN A 212 -10.48 -8.90 -18.25
C ASN A 212 -11.86 -8.65 -17.59
N ARG A 213 -11.90 -8.35 -16.29
CA ARG A 213 -13.13 -8.01 -15.57
C ARG A 213 -13.84 -6.79 -16.16
N PHE A 214 -13.09 -5.84 -16.70
CA PHE A 214 -13.59 -4.55 -17.17
C PHE A 214 -13.72 -4.47 -18.70
N LYS A 215 -13.02 -5.34 -19.43
CA LYS A 215 -12.99 -5.35 -20.90
C LYS A 215 -14.37 -5.35 -21.55
N GLN A 216 -15.31 -6.13 -21.00
CA GLN A 216 -16.67 -6.25 -21.53
C GLN A 216 -17.51 -4.96 -21.44
N TYR A 217 -17.06 -3.97 -20.67
CA TYR A 217 -17.74 -2.68 -20.52
C TYR A 217 -17.18 -1.60 -21.46
N LEU A 218 -16.09 -1.89 -22.16
CA LEU A 218 -15.50 -0.93 -23.10
C LEU A 218 -16.47 -0.61 -24.24
N PRO A 219 -16.53 0.65 -24.69
CA PRO A 219 -17.27 1.03 -25.90
C PRO A 219 -16.78 0.24 -27.12
N THR A 220 -17.66 0.03 -28.10
CA THR A 220 -17.34 -0.70 -29.33
C THR A 220 -16.09 -0.16 -30.05
N GLU A 221 -15.90 1.16 -30.01
CA GLU A 221 -14.76 1.87 -30.60
C GLU A 221 -13.42 1.53 -29.91
N GLU A 222 -13.47 1.07 -28.66
CA GLU A 222 -12.31 0.73 -27.84
C GLU A 222 -12.11 -0.79 -27.67
N VAL A 223 -12.88 -1.62 -28.37
CA VAL A 223 -12.72 -3.08 -28.30
C VAL A 223 -11.31 -3.52 -28.72
N ALA A 224 -10.69 -2.81 -29.66
CA ALA A 224 -9.30 -3.03 -30.06
C ALA A 224 -8.32 -2.83 -28.89
N LEU A 225 -8.55 -1.82 -28.04
CA LEU A 225 -7.77 -1.57 -26.83
C LEU A 225 -7.92 -2.75 -25.84
N GLY A 226 -9.15 -3.21 -25.63
CA GLY A 226 -9.44 -4.36 -24.78
C GLY A 226 -8.79 -5.67 -25.27
N ASN A 227 -8.70 -5.87 -26.59
CA ASN A 227 -8.06 -7.04 -27.18
C ASN A 227 -6.54 -6.99 -27.06
N ALA A 228 -5.92 -5.82 -27.26
CA ALA A 228 -4.47 -5.66 -27.14
C ALA A 228 -3.96 -5.77 -25.70
N ALA A 229 -4.75 -5.31 -24.71
CA ALA A 229 -4.36 -5.33 -23.30
C ALA A 229 -4.74 -6.64 -22.58
N GLY A 230 -5.56 -7.50 -23.19
CA GLY A 230 -5.99 -8.81 -22.65
C GLY A 230 -5.02 -9.96 -22.92
N SER A 231 -3.94 -9.74 -23.66
CA SER A 231 -2.88 -10.72 -23.90
C SER A 231 -1.68 -10.47 -22.97
N ALA A 232 -1.80 -10.84 -21.70
CA ALA A 232 -0.61 -11.21 -20.93
C ALA A 232 -0.27 -12.67 -21.29
N PRO A 233 1.01 -13.08 -21.36
CA PRO A 233 1.37 -14.43 -21.78
C PRO A 233 0.82 -15.48 -20.82
N ASP A 234 0.23 -16.55 -21.35
CA ASP A 234 -0.10 -17.79 -20.64
C ASP A 234 1.18 -18.53 -20.18
N ASP A 235 2.02 -17.90 -19.34
CA ASP A 235 3.18 -18.58 -18.72
C ASP A 235 2.82 -19.28 -17.39
N GLU A 236 1.53 -19.42 -17.08
CA GLU A 236 1.04 -20.14 -15.88
C GLU A 236 0.22 -21.42 -16.18
N GLN A 237 0.15 -21.87 -17.44
CA GLN A 237 -0.35 -23.22 -17.77
C GLN A 237 0.79 -24.18 -18.16
N LYS A 238 1.77 -24.36 -17.28
CA LYS A 238 2.56 -25.60 -17.25
C LYS A 238 2.25 -26.37 -15.98
N LEU A 239 1.16 -27.13 -16.04
CA LEU A 239 0.91 -28.25 -15.12
C LEU A 239 2.05 -29.28 -15.23
N PRO A 240 2.40 -29.95 -14.13
CA PRO A 240 3.61 -30.78 -14.03
C PRO A 240 3.54 -31.98 -14.98
N GLY A 241 4.68 -32.23 -15.63
CA GLY A 241 4.87 -33.31 -16.57
C GLY A 241 4.52 -34.69 -16.00
N ASN A 242 3.78 -35.45 -16.81
CA ASN A 242 3.61 -36.89 -16.66
C ASN A 242 4.99 -37.57 -16.69
N PHE A 243 5.55 -37.89 -15.53
CA PHE A 243 6.59 -38.91 -15.41
C PHE A 243 5.95 -40.30 -15.49
N VAL A 244 5.67 -40.76 -16.72
CA VAL A 244 5.49 -42.19 -16.96
C VAL A 244 6.87 -42.84 -16.94
N LYS A 245 7.20 -43.53 -15.84
CA LYS A 245 8.33 -44.44 -15.77
C LYS A 245 8.15 -45.55 -16.82
N GLN A 246 8.92 -45.50 -17.91
CA GLN A 246 9.15 -46.69 -18.72
C GLN A 246 9.95 -47.70 -17.90
N GLN A 247 9.29 -48.75 -17.45
CA GLN A 247 9.95 -49.96 -16.98
C GLN A 247 10.66 -50.61 -18.17
N ARG A 248 12.00 -50.63 -18.12
CA ARG A 248 12.81 -51.54 -18.93
C ARG A 248 12.58 -52.97 -18.41
N ARG A 249 12.03 -53.84 -19.26
CA ARG A 249 12.10 -55.29 -19.05
C ARG A 249 13.50 -55.78 -19.39
N ALA A 250 14.04 -56.62 -18.52
CA ALA A 250 15.16 -57.50 -18.79
C ALA A 250 14.73 -58.62 -19.75
#